data_AF-A0A7X6HQ42-F1
#
_entry.id   AF-A0A7X6HQ42-F1
#
_cell.length_a   1.000
_cell.length_b   1.000
_cell.length_c   1.000
_cell.angle_alpha   90.00
_cell.angle_beta   90.00
_cell.angle_gamma   90.00
#
_symmetry.space_group_name_H-M   'P 1'
#
loop_
_entity.id
_entity.type
_entity.pdbx_description
1 polymer ?
#
loop_
_entity_poly.entity_id
_entity_poly.type
_entity_poly.pdbx_seq_one_letter_code
_entity_poly.pdbx_strand_id
1 'polypeptide(L)'
;MPRSLRLRLQYIPAVKSSLLRNGFPSQKILAEDLGIAQSTVSNFLNGKPVDYANFIEICRGLSQEWRDIADFEERCESVEILSNSAKIAIAHSHPIHSLVQQLHEALTAASHEVFLVNNSSKDNSYLKICDYLLLPISPEFAASEMILEQVKLAKDLHNSIVKKPYILPICVELNTPISFDLVNYLAGTQAWQWRCVDDSSKLIAEVAIVVKEGRTSLNADHELAVNLSQIINTKHSLIQPIPAAAPELPGGQVDLASCFYIDRPPIESRCYETITQPGALIRIKAPRQMGKTSLMARILHHAARQGSRTVALSFQLANRRVFANSDTFLQWFCASIGQELGMLEQLPKCWELADLIGSNQCCKAYFEQYLLSESSPALTLGLDESDRLFESPEIADDFFGLLRALHEEAKRRDMWKKFRLVVVHSTEVYIPLDVNKSPFNVGLPVELAEFNSQQVQELAARHGLNWSGIEVEELMALVGGHPYLVRLAMYRIVRQDVTLHQLVKSATKEAGIYSDHLRRHLWNLEKYPELIQAMREVVNISQPVRLSLELAFKLNSMGLVKQEGNYCSARCNLYEEYFRDRLESK
;
A
#
# COMPACT_ATOMS: atom_id res chain seq x y z
N MET A 1 -13.70 -23.73 29.74
CA MET A 1 -13.94 -23.99 28.31
C MET A 1 -14.72 -25.29 28.17
N PRO A 2 -15.65 -25.41 27.21
CA PRO A 2 -16.43 -26.63 27.03
C PRO A 2 -15.50 -27.81 26.74
N ARG A 3 -15.71 -28.94 27.42
CA ARG A 3 -14.88 -30.16 27.25
C ARG A 3 -15.07 -30.79 25.86
N SER A 4 -16.20 -30.55 25.21
CA SER A 4 -16.51 -31.01 23.86
C SER A 4 -17.25 -29.93 23.09
N LEU A 5 -16.96 -29.79 21.80
CA LEU A 5 -17.62 -28.90 20.86
C LEU A 5 -18.32 -29.70 19.76
N ARG A 6 -19.36 -29.12 19.15
CA ARG A 6 -20.03 -29.67 17.97
C ARG A 6 -20.18 -28.59 16.90
N LEU A 7 -20.25 -28.99 15.64
CA LEU A 7 -20.52 -28.05 14.54
C LEU A 7 -21.98 -27.58 14.60
N ARG A 8 -22.22 -26.29 14.32
CA ARG A 8 -23.58 -25.82 14.05
C ARG A 8 -24.11 -26.53 12.79
N LEU A 9 -25.35 -26.99 12.84
CA LEU A 9 -25.96 -27.81 11.79
C LEU A 9 -25.85 -27.17 10.39
N GLN A 10 -25.94 -25.84 10.31
CA GLN A 10 -25.86 -25.08 9.07
C GLN A 10 -24.50 -25.16 8.34
N TYR A 11 -23.40 -25.44 9.05
CA TYR A 11 -22.05 -25.49 8.46
C TYR A 11 -21.60 -26.90 8.05
N ILE A 12 -22.34 -27.94 8.42
CA ILE A 12 -21.98 -29.34 8.11
C ILE A 12 -21.73 -29.59 6.61
N PRO A 13 -22.59 -29.11 5.67
CA PRO A 13 -22.34 -29.32 4.23
C PRO A 13 -21.09 -28.58 3.72
N ALA A 14 -20.85 -27.37 4.23
CA ALA A 14 -19.68 -26.56 3.86
C ALA A 14 -18.37 -27.20 4.33
N VAL A 15 -18.35 -27.76 5.54
CA VAL A 15 -17.18 -28.45 6.10
C VAL A 15 -16.96 -29.80 5.41
N LYS A 16 -18.01 -30.55 5.05
CA LYS A 16 -17.83 -31.80 4.27
C LYS A 16 -17.24 -31.54 2.88
N SER A 17 -17.66 -30.45 2.22
CA SER A 17 -17.10 -30.08 0.91
C SER A 17 -15.69 -29.48 0.98
N SER A 18 -15.21 -29.08 2.17
CA SER A 18 -13.84 -28.57 2.32
C SER A 18 -12.77 -29.68 2.36
N LEU A 19 -13.16 -30.95 2.59
CA LEU A 19 -12.25 -32.10 2.52
C LEU A 19 -11.49 -32.18 1.19
N LEU A 20 -12.23 -32.25 0.07
CA LEU A 20 -11.62 -32.35 -1.27
C LEU A 20 -10.87 -31.07 -1.65
N ARG A 21 -11.39 -29.90 -1.25
CA ARG A 21 -10.77 -28.61 -1.54
C ARG A 21 -9.42 -28.41 -0.84
N ASN A 22 -9.25 -29.02 0.34
CA ASN A 22 -7.98 -29.01 1.07
C ASN A 22 -7.12 -30.25 0.80
N GLY A 23 -7.39 -30.98 -0.30
CA GLY A 23 -6.52 -32.07 -0.74
C GLY A 23 -6.72 -33.40 -0.01
N PHE A 24 -7.81 -33.59 0.73
CA PHE A 24 -8.15 -34.86 1.39
C PHE A 24 -9.20 -35.65 0.60
N PRO A 25 -8.82 -36.74 -0.10
CA PRO A 25 -9.74 -37.54 -0.91
C PRO A 25 -10.79 -38.30 -0.08
N SER A 26 -10.52 -38.53 1.21
CA SER A 26 -11.43 -39.23 2.13
C SER A 26 -11.17 -38.84 3.58
N GLN A 27 -12.16 -39.09 4.45
CA GLN A 27 -12.04 -38.86 5.90
C GLN A 27 -10.92 -39.70 6.54
N LYS A 28 -10.59 -40.85 5.94
CA LYS A 28 -9.52 -41.74 6.42
C LYS A 28 -8.15 -41.09 6.25
N ILE A 29 -7.91 -40.43 5.12
CA ILE A 29 -6.63 -39.74 4.84
C ILE A 29 -6.47 -38.53 5.77
N LEU A 30 -7.54 -37.77 6.02
CA LEU A 30 -7.52 -36.68 7.01
C LEU A 30 -7.22 -37.20 8.43
N ALA A 31 -7.78 -38.35 8.81
CA ALA A 31 -7.54 -38.97 10.11
C ALA A 31 -6.08 -39.43 10.28
N GLU A 32 -5.50 -40.03 9.24
CA GLU A 32 -4.09 -40.45 9.21
C GLU A 32 -3.14 -39.24 9.27
N ASP A 33 -3.42 -38.19 8.51
CA ASP A 33 -2.60 -36.96 8.46
C ASP A 33 -2.58 -36.21 9.80
N LEU A 34 -3.73 -36.12 10.47
CA LEU A 34 -3.85 -35.46 11.76
C LEU A 34 -3.49 -36.35 12.96
N GLY A 35 -3.25 -37.66 12.75
CA GLY A 35 -3.01 -38.61 13.83
C GLY A 35 -4.21 -38.81 14.77
N ILE A 36 -5.44 -38.60 14.29
CA ILE A 36 -6.69 -38.68 15.06
C ILE A 36 -7.48 -39.93 14.64
N ALA A 37 -8.24 -40.55 15.55
CA ALA A 37 -9.09 -41.68 15.19
C ALA A 37 -10.13 -41.32 14.11
N GLN A 38 -10.29 -42.17 13.10
CA GLN A 38 -11.23 -41.95 12.00
C GLN A 38 -12.68 -41.74 12.49
N SER A 39 -13.07 -42.42 13.58
CA SER A 39 -14.39 -42.25 14.21
C SER A 39 -14.59 -40.82 14.75
N THR A 40 -13.54 -40.18 15.26
CA THR A 40 -13.57 -38.81 15.76
C THR A 40 -13.74 -37.80 14.62
N VAL A 41 -13.04 -38.00 13.50
CA VAL A 41 -13.20 -37.18 12.28
C VAL A 41 -14.62 -37.35 11.72
N SER A 42 -15.15 -38.57 11.70
CA SER A 42 -16.54 -38.83 11.28
C SER A 42 -17.55 -38.18 12.21
N ASN A 43 -17.33 -38.20 13.53
CA ASN A 43 -18.19 -37.52 14.49
C ASN A 43 -18.19 -36.00 14.25
N PHE A 44 -17.02 -35.39 14.07
CA PHE A 44 -16.90 -33.97 13.74
C PHE A 44 -17.69 -33.62 12.48
N LEU A 45 -17.43 -34.32 11.36
CA LEU A 45 -18.06 -34.03 10.07
C LEU A 45 -19.57 -34.26 10.06
N ASN A 46 -20.11 -35.01 11.02
CA ASN A 46 -21.55 -35.24 11.16
C ASN A 46 -22.18 -34.38 12.27
N GLY A 47 -21.46 -33.39 12.81
CA GLY A 47 -21.96 -32.46 13.82
C GLY A 47 -22.18 -33.08 15.20
N LYS A 48 -21.54 -34.22 15.49
CA LYS A 48 -21.54 -34.82 16.82
C LYS A 48 -20.48 -34.15 17.71
N PRO A 49 -20.66 -34.17 19.05
CA PRO A 49 -19.68 -33.62 19.97
C PRO A 49 -18.33 -34.33 19.85
N VAL A 50 -17.26 -33.56 19.75
CA VAL A 50 -15.87 -34.00 19.72
C VAL A 50 -15.08 -33.20 20.75
N ASP A 51 -14.05 -33.80 21.34
CA ASP A 51 -13.13 -33.12 22.26
C ASP A 51 -12.64 -31.80 21.64
N TYR A 52 -12.60 -30.75 22.46
CA TYR A 52 -12.15 -29.41 22.06
C TYR A 52 -10.81 -29.40 21.30
N ALA A 53 -9.82 -30.17 21.75
CA ALA A 53 -8.50 -30.22 21.11
C ALA A 53 -8.59 -30.83 19.70
N ASN A 54 -9.30 -31.95 19.58
CA ASN A 54 -9.54 -32.61 18.29
C ASN A 54 -10.40 -31.74 17.36
N PHE A 55 -11.37 -31.01 17.90
CA PHE A 55 -12.23 -30.11 17.14
C PHE A 55 -11.40 -29.00 16.48
N ILE A 56 -10.46 -28.40 17.22
CA ILE A 56 -9.57 -27.35 16.70
C ILE A 56 -8.59 -27.92 15.68
N GLU A 57 -7.96 -29.06 15.96
CA GLU A 57 -7.02 -29.69 15.02
C GLU A 57 -7.69 -30.02 13.68
N ILE A 58 -8.91 -30.57 13.71
CA ILE A 58 -9.66 -30.86 12.49
C ILE A 58 -10.06 -29.57 11.75
N CYS A 59 -10.44 -28.51 12.47
CA CYS A 59 -10.72 -27.20 11.84
C CYS A 59 -9.48 -26.60 11.18
N ARG A 60 -8.31 -26.69 11.83
CA ARG A 60 -7.04 -26.23 11.27
C ARG A 60 -6.67 -27.01 10.00
N GLY A 61 -6.76 -28.35 10.04
CA GLY A 61 -6.49 -29.18 8.86
C GLY A 61 -7.43 -28.88 7.68
N LEU A 62 -8.64 -28.41 7.95
CA LEU A 62 -9.63 -28.04 6.92
C LEU A 62 -9.65 -26.53 6.60
N SER A 63 -8.69 -25.75 7.11
CA SER A 63 -8.61 -24.29 6.95
C SER A 63 -9.93 -23.59 7.33
N GLN A 64 -10.51 -23.93 8.47
CA GLN A 64 -11.75 -23.34 9.01
C GLN A 64 -11.50 -22.64 10.35
N GLU A 65 -12.11 -21.47 10.56
CA GLU A 65 -12.11 -20.80 11.86
C GLU A 65 -13.13 -21.45 12.80
N TRP A 66 -12.64 -22.18 13.80
CA TRP A 66 -13.47 -23.01 14.68
C TRP A 66 -14.54 -22.22 15.44
N ARG A 67 -14.31 -20.93 15.74
CA ARG A 67 -15.26 -20.06 16.47
C ARG A 67 -16.50 -19.73 15.65
N ASP A 68 -16.37 -19.71 14.33
CA ASP A 68 -17.47 -19.35 13.43
C ASP A 68 -18.44 -20.52 13.23
N ILE A 69 -17.90 -21.74 13.33
CA ILE A 69 -18.64 -22.98 13.04
C ILE A 69 -19.00 -23.81 14.28
N ALA A 70 -18.39 -23.53 15.44
CA ALA A 70 -18.72 -24.18 16.70
C ALA A 70 -20.05 -23.68 17.27
N ASP A 71 -20.83 -24.64 17.77
CA ASP A 71 -22.07 -24.39 18.49
C ASP A 71 -21.76 -24.25 19.99
N PHE A 72 -22.15 -23.11 20.56
CA PHE A 72 -21.98 -22.78 21.97
C PHE A 72 -23.37 -22.65 22.58
N GLU A 73 -24.05 -23.77 22.87
CA GLU A 73 -25.39 -23.72 23.46
C GLU A 73 -25.35 -23.27 24.93
N GLU A 74 -25.98 -22.12 25.23
CA GLU A 74 -26.71 -21.90 26.47
C GLU A 74 -28.08 -21.23 26.19
N ARG A 75 -29.12 -22.04 26.43
CA ARG A 75 -30.56 -21.81 26.70
C ARG A 75 -31.31 -20.57 26.17
N CYS A 76 -32.38 -20.90 25.45
CA CYS A 76 -33.53 -20.07 25.08
C CYS A 76 -34.55 -20.04 26.22
N GLU A 77 -35.04 -18.87 26.65
CA GLU A 77 -36.35 -18.73 27.34
C GLU A 77 -37.10 -17.45 26.90
N SER A 78 -38.34 -17.71 26.45
CA SER A 78 -39.59 -16.94 26.50
C SER A 78 -39.71 -15.49 26.01
N VAL A 79 -40.66 -15.35 25.09
CA VAL A 79 -41.41 -14.14 24.72
C VAL A 79 -42.19 -13.58 25.92
N GLU A 80 -41.99 -12.31 26.26
CA GLU A 80 -42.94 -11.50 27.05
C GLU A 80 -43.09 -10.08 26.47
N ILE A 81 -44.30 -9.56 26.59
CA ILE A 81 -44.85 -8.39 25.91
C ILE A 81 -44.62 -7.11 26.75
N LEU A 82 -44.02 -6.09 26.12
CA LEU A 82 -44.09 -4.64 26.34
C LEU A 82 -44.04 -4.08 27.78
N SER A 83 -42.83 -3.70 28.21
CA SER A 83 -42.60 -2.49 28.99
C SER A 83 -41.92 -1.45 28.09
N ASN A 84 -42.63 -0.38 27.72
CA ASN A 84 -42.14 0.69 26.81
C ASN A 84 -41.12 1.65 27.47
N SER A 85 -40.29 1.18 28.40
CA SER A 85 -39.18 1.97 28.94
C SER A 85 -37.91 1.68 28.12
N ALA A 86 -37.56 2.57 27.20
CA ALA A 86 -36.30 2.50 26.49
C ALA A 86 -35.15 3.02 27.35
N LYS A 87 -33.97 2.45 27.15
CA LYS A 87 -32.69 2.91 27.71
C LYS A 87 -32.02 3.84 26.72
N ILE A 88 -31.86 5.11 27.08
CA ILE A 88 -31.43 6.16 26.17
C ILE A 88 -30.15 6.80 26.69
N ALA A 89 -29.06 6.71 25.92
CA ALA A 89 -27.83 7.44 26.21
C ALA A 89 -27.82 8.75 25.43
N ILE A 90 -27.51 9.87 26.10
CA ILE A 90 -27.33 11.18 25.46
C ILE A 90 -25.88 11.61 25.68
N ALA A 91 -25.12 11.69 24.59
CA ALA A 91 -23.74 12.16 24.60
C ALA A 91 -23.67 13.67 24.85
N HIS A 92 -22.75 14.15 25.68
CA HIS A 92 -22.58 15.58 25.96
C HIS A 92 -21.11 15.96 26.21
N SER A 93 -20.78 17.23 25.93
CA SER A 93 -19.53 17.87 26.38
C SER A 93 -19.77 18.69 27.65
N HIS A 94 -18.69 19.21 28.26
CA HIS A 94 -18.77 20.17 29.36
C HIS A 94 -18.39 21.56 28.83
N PRO A 95 -19.24 22.59 29.00
CA PRO A 95 -20.53 22.59 29.70
C PRO A 95 -21.67 21.88 28.94
N ILE A 96 -22.65 21.36 29.67
CA ILE A 96 -23.82 20.67 29.07
C ILE A 96 -24.65 21.68 28.29
N HIS A 97 -24.89 21.40 27.01
CA HIS A 97 -25.71 22.23 26.15
C HIS A 97 -27.18 22.23 26.60
N SER A 98 -27.86 23.38 26.53
CA SER A 98 -29.25 23.54 26.99
C SER A 98 -30.23 22.55 26.35
N LEU A 99 -30.05 22.23 25.07
CA LEU A 99 -30.79 21.18 24.35
C LEU A 99 -30.68 19.80 25.01
N VAL A 100 -29.48 19.41 25.46
CA VAL A 100 -29.25 18.09 26.09
C VAL A 100 -30.01 18.01 27.41
N GLN A 101 -30.02 19.09 28.18
CA GLN A 101 -30.79 19.18 29.42
C GLN A 101 -32.30 19.05 29.15
N GLN A 102 -32.83 19.76 28.16
CA GLN A 102 -34.24 19.69 27.78
C GLN A 102 -34.65 18.29 27.29
N LEU A 103 -33.79 17.62 26.49
CA LEU A 103 -34.01 16.24 26.04
C LEU A 103 -34.02 15.25 27.20
N HIS A 104 -33.09 15.41 28.14
CA HIS A 104 -33.03 14.58 29.35
C HIS A 104 -34.32 14.72 30.17
N GLU A 105 -34.71 15.95 30.52
CA GLU A 105 -35.92 16.21 31.30
C GLU A 105 -37.19 15.66 30.63
N ALA A 106 -37.35 15.86 29.33
CA ALA A 106 -38.53 15.41 28.59
C ALA A 106 -38.61 13.88 28.47
N LEU A 107 -37.49 13.20 28.18
CA LEU A 107 -37.46 11.74 28.04
C LEU A 107 -37.60 11.03 29.39
N THR A 108 -37.05 11.59 30.47
CA THR A 108 -37.29 11.09 31.83
C THR A 108 -38.75 11.27 32.23
N ALA A 109 -39.37 12.42 31.92
CA ALA A 109 -40.80 12.63 32.16
C ALA A 109 -41.69 11.65 31.38
N ALA A 110 -41.24 11.18 30.21
CA ALA A 110 -41.88 10.13 29.42
C ALA A 110 -41.66 8.70 29.95
N SER A 111 -41.08 8.54 31.16
CA SER A 111 -40.80 7.24 31.80
C SER A 111 -39.74 6.38 31.09
N HIS A 112 -38.78 7.00 30.41
CA HIS A 112 -37.59 6.33 29.86
C HIS A 112 -36.39 6.44 30.80
N GLU A 113 -35.48 5.45 30.73
CA GLU A 113 -34.24 5.47 31.51
C GLU A 113 -33.17 6.22 30.69
N VAL A 114 -32.79 7.42 31.14
CA VAL A 114 -31.89 8.31 30.40
C VAL A 114 -30.54 8.43 31.10
N PHE A 115 -29.46 8.19 30.36
CA PHE A 115 -28.08 8.31 30.83
C PHE A 115 -27.39 9.50 30.15
N LEU A 116 -26.87 10.43 30.93
CA LEU A 116 -25.97 11.47 30.43
C LEU A 116 -24.55 10.91 30.39
N VAL A 117 -23.97 10.91 29.19
CA VAL A 117 -22.62 10.39 28.96
C VAL A 117 -21.68 11.54 28.68
N ASN A 118 -20.74 11.77 29.59
CA ASN A 118 -19.67 12.72 29.35
C ASN A 118 -18.67 12.09 28.37
N ASN A 119 -18.46 12.76 27.24
CA ASN A 119 -17.58 12.25 26.21
C ASN A 119 -16.15 12.09 26.68
N SER A 120 -15.62 12.92 27.60
CA SER A 120 -14.23 12.79 28.06
C SER A 120 -13.92 11.50 28.83
N SER A 121 -14.91 10.63 29.04
CA SER A 121 -14.74 9.34 29.71
C SER A 121 -14.49 8.20 28.71
N LYS A 122 -13.52 7.32 29.01
CA LYS A 122 -13.20 6.13 28.19
C LYS A 122 -14.17 4.95 28.42
N ASP A 123 -15.16 5.11 29.28
CA ASP A 123 -16.08 4.04 29.64
C ASP A 123 -17.27 3.99 28.67
N ASN A 124 -17.23 3.02 27.75
CA ASN A 124 -18.29 2.78 26.76
C ASN A 124 -19.23 1.62 27.14
N SER A 125 -19.23 1.19 28.41
CA SER A 125 -20.07 0.09 28.89
C SER A 125 -21.57 0.34 28.69
N TYR A 126 -21.99 1.61 28.72
CA TYR A 126 -23.37 2.04 28.49
C TYR A 126 -23.91 1.65 27.09
N LEU A 127 -23.04 1.55 26.07
CA LEU A 127 -23.44 1.18 24.70
C LEU A 127 -23.99 -0.25 24.61
N LYS A 128 -23.62 -1.13 25.56
CA LYS A 128 -24.13 -2.51 25.59
C LYS A 128 -25.53 -2.62 26.18
N ILE A 129 -25.97 -1.60 26.91
CA ILE A 129 -27.23 -1.61 27.66
C ILE A 129 -28.25 -0.62 27.11
N CYS A 130 -27.85 0.38 26.31
CA CYS A 130 -28.79 1.34 25.73
C CYS A 130 -29.47 0.80 24.46
N ASP A 131 -30.72 1.23 24.27
CA ASP A 131 -31.50 1.00 23.06
C ASP A 131 -31.25 2.10 22.03
N TYR A 132 -31.07 3.34 22.51
CA TYR A 132 -30.85 4.53 21.69
C TYR A 132 -29.62 5.31 22.16
N LEU A 133 -28.84 5.80 21.20
CA LEU A 133 -27.76 6.75 21.40
C LEU A 133 -28.13 8.05 20.69
N LEU A 134 -28.49 9.08 21.46
CA LEU A 134 -28.61 10.44 20.94
C LEU A 134 -27.22 11.06 20.89
N LEU A 135 -26.84 11.49 19.69
CA LEU A 135 -25.52 12.04 19.42
C LEU A 135 -25.64 13.49 18.96
N PRO A 136 -25.52 14.47 19.88
CA PRO A 136 -25.34 15.87 19.53
C PRO A 136 -24.00 16.06 18.82
N ILE A 137 -23.99 16.43 17.55
CA ILE A 137 -22.80 16.74 16.78
C ILE A 137 -22.61 18.26 16.84
N SER A 138 -21.81 18.72 17.80
CA SER A 138 -21.38 20.12 17.93
C SER A 138 -19.95 20.30 17.38
N PRO A 139 -19.43 21.54 17.27
CA PRO A 139 -18.05 21.81 16.84
C PRO A 139 -16.98 20.99 17.57
N GLU A 140 -17.19 20.74 18.86
CA GLU A 140 -16.26 19.97 19.70
C GLU A 140 -16.27 18.46 19.39
N PHE A 141 -17.35 17.96 18.79
CA PHE A 141 -17.56 16.55 18.48
C PHE A 141 -17.18 16.22 17.03
N ALA A 142 -17.36 17.20 16.14
CA ALA A 142 -17.21 17.05 14.70
C ALA A 142 -15.85 16.46 14.27
N ALA A 143 -14.78 16.69 15.04
CA ALA A 143 -13.42 16.20 14.79
C ALA A 143 -12.85 15.30 15.91
N SER A 144 -13.67 14.86 16.87
CA SER A 144 -13.20 14.09 18.03
C SER A 144 -13.03 12.60 17.73
N GLU A 145 -11.80 12.07 17.84
CA GLU A 145 -11.51 10.64 17.65
C GLU A 145 -12.29 9.74 18.62
N MET A 146 -12.55 10.23 19.82
CA MET A 146 -13.28 9.50 20.86
C MET A 146 -14.77 9.35 20.51
N ILE A 147 -15.37 10.35 19.85
CA ILE A 147 -16.74 10.25 19.31
C ILE A 147 -16.78 9.29 18.14
N LEU A 148 -15.77 9.31 17.27
CA LEU A 148 -15.64 8.35 16.17
C LEU A 148 -15.57 6.91 16.70
N GLU A 149 -14.79 6.66 17.75
CA GLU A 149 -14.69 5.36 18.41
C GLU A 149 -16.04 4.92 19.00
N GLN A 150 -16.76 5.83 19.68
CA GLN A 150 -18.10 5.54 20.22
C GLN A 150 -19.10 5.18 19.12
N VAL A 151 -19.15 5.95 18.03
CA VAL A 151 -20.05 5.69 16.89
C VAL A 151 -19.70 4.36 16.21
N LYS A 152 -18.40 4.05 16.08
CA LYS A 152 -17.94 2.77 15.54
C LYS A 152 -18.40 1.60 16.42
N LEU A 153 -18.16 1.67 17.73
CA LEU A 153 -18.58 0.65 18.67
C LEU A 153 -20.11 0.47 18.68
N ALA A 154 -20.86 1.58 18.63
CA ALA A 154 -22.32 1.54 18.54
C ALA A 154 -22.80 0.87 17.25
N LYS A 155 -22.16 1.14 16.10
CA LYS A 155 -22.47 0.48 14.83
C LYS A 155 -22.11 -1.00 14.81
N ASP A 156 -20.97 -1.38 15.39
CA ASP A 156 -20.56 -2.78 15.49
C ASP A 156 -21.53 -3.57 16.38
N LEU A 157 -21.98 -2.98 17.50
CA LEU A 157 -23.03 -3.55 18.35
C LEU A 157 -24.39 -3.61 17.63
N HIS A 158 -24.74 -2.58 16.87
CA HIS A 158 -25.95 -2.56 16.06
C HIS A 158 -25.94 -3.62 14.94
N ASN A 159 -24.77 -3.93 14.37
CA ASN A 159 -24.62 -4.98 13.36
C ASN A 159 -24.54 -6.39 13.99
N SER A 160 -24.49 -6.49 15.32
CA SER A 160 -24.56 -7.75 16.05
C SER A 160 -26.00 -8.26 16.19
N ILE A 161 -26.16 -9.48 16.73
CA ILE A 161 -27.45 -10.17 16.87
C ILE A 161 -28.51 -9.32 17.62
N VAL A 162 -28.07 -8.43 18.52
CA VAL A 162 -28.94 -7.62 19.40
C VAL A 162 -29.53 -6.39 18.68
N LYS A 163 -28.96 -5.96 17.53
CA LYS A 163 -29.42 -4.82 16.71
C LYS A 163 -29.65 -3.49 17.45
N LYS A 164 -28.86 -3.23 18.50
CA LYS A 164 -28.89 -2.01 19.33
C LYS A 164 -27.46 -1.58 19.71
N PRO A 165 -27.20 -0.29 19.98
CA PRO A 165 -28.14 0.82 20.02
C PRO A 165 -28.42 1.45 18.64
N TYR A 166 -29.58 2.10 18.48
CA TYR A 166 -29.88 2.96 17.34
C TYR A 166 -29.29 4.35 17.55
N ILE A 167 -28.59 4.87 16.54
CA ILE A 167 -27.92 6.18 16.61
C ILE A 167 -28.86 7.24 16.03
N LEU A 168 -29.16 8.26 16.83
CA LEU A 168 -29.97 9.42 16.44
C LEU A 168 -29.06 10.67 16.42
N PRO A 169 -28.48 11.02 15.26
CA PRO A 169 -27.60 12.17 15.14
C PRO A 169 -28.38 13.49 15.13
N ILE A 170 -27.96 14.44 15.96
CA ILE A 170 -28.53 15.78 16.07
C ILE A 170 -27.42 16.80 15.86
N CYS A 171 -27.39 17.48 14.73
CA CYS A 171 -26.41 18.52 14.45
C CYS A 171 -26.75 19.80 15.23
N VAL A 172 -25.82 20.23 16.10
CA VAL A 172 -25.93 21.45 16.91
C VAL A 172 -24.92 22.44 16.35
N GLU A 173 -25.35 23.64 15.96
CA GLU A 173 -24.48 24.70 15.42
C GLU A 173 -23.63 24.26 14.20
N LEU A 174 -24.32 24.12 13.06
CA LEU A 174 -23.81 23.54 11.81
C LEU A 174 -22.81 24.41 11.03
N ASN A 175 -22.03 25.24 11.72
CA ASN A 175 -21.06 26.16 11.13
C ASN A 175 -19.64 25.57 11.04
N THR A 176 -19.44 24.32 11.49
CA THR A 176 -18.14 23.66 11.50
C THR A 176 -18.12 22.38 10.66
N PRO A 177 -17.03 22.10 9.94
CA PRO A 177 -16.90 20.90 9.11
C PRO A 177 -16.88 19.63 9.97
N ILE A 178 -17.68 18.63 9.58
CA ILE A 178 -17.74 17.31 10.21
C ILE A 178 -16.68 16.41 9.57
N SER A 179 -15.97 15.61 10.37
CA SER A 179 -14.95 14.68 9.85
C SER A 179 -15.56 13.68 8.85
N PHE A 180 -14.82 13.41 7.77
CA PHE A 180 -15.24 12.48 6.72
C PHE A 180 -15.56 11.08 7.28
N ASP A 181 -14.75 10.60 8.22
CA ASP A 181 -14.94 9.28 8.83
C ASP A 181 -16.25 9.22 9.62
N LEU A 182 -16.55 10.25 10.43
CA LEU A 182 -17.79 10.30 11.19
C LEU A 182 -19.02 10.32 10.27
N VAL A 183 -18.97 11.08 9.16
CA VAL A 183 -20.04 11.09 8.16
C VAL A 183 -20.23 9.72 7.53
N ASN A 184 -19.15 9.00 7.22
CA ASN A 184 -19.23 7.66 6.66
C ASN A 184 -19.83 6.64 7.64
N TYR A 185 -19.45 6.68 8.92
CA TYR A 185 -20.05 5.79 9.92
C TYR A 185 -21.52 6.14 10.18
N LEU A 186 -21.91 7.41 10.05
CA LEU A 186 -23.31 7.84 10.13
C LEU A 186 -24.06 7.70 8.80
N ALA A 187 -23.43 7.18 7.74
CA ALA A 187 -24.09 6.97 6.46
C ALA A 187 -25.32 6.04 6.63
N GLY A 188 -26.44 6.46 6.05
CA GLY A 188 -27.73 5.77 6.20
C GLY A 188 -28.47 6.08 7.51
N THR A 189 -27.96 6.94 8.39
CA THR A 189 -28.73 7.49 9.52
C THR A 189 -29.25 8.89 9.17
N GLN A 190 -30.53 9.15 9.44
CA GLN A 190 -31.13 10.46 9.21
C GLN A 190 -30.80 11.39 10.37
N ALA A 191 -30.09 12.49 10.07
CA ALA A 191 -29.76 13.53 11.03
C ALA A 191 -30.76 14.68 11.00
N TRP A 192 -31.01 15.29 12.15
CA TRP A 192 -31.72 16.56 12.26
C TRP A 192 -30.78 17.67 12.71
N GLN A 193 -31.03 18.89 12.25
CA GLN A 193 -30.31 20.09 12.65
C GLN A 193 -31.13 20.88 13.67
N TRP A 194 -30.52 21.20 14.81
CA TRP A 194 -31.03 22.17 15.77
C TRP A 194 -30.40 23.54 15.46
N ARG A 195 -31.23 24.54 15.12
CA ARG A 195 -30.78 25.89 14.72
C ARG A 195 -31.01 26.92 15.80
N CYS A 196 -32.11 26.77 16.55
CA CYS A 196 -32.50 27.70 17.62
C CYS A 196 -33.36 27.01 18.68
N VAL A 197 -33.65 27.74 19.77
CA VAL A 197 -34.44 27.22 20.90
C VAL A 197 -35.86 26.80 20.50
N ASP A 198 -36.45 27.41 19.47
CA ASP A 198 -37.78 27.05 18.98
C ASP A 198 -37.83 25.63 18.38
N ASP A 199 -36.70 25.11 17.89
CA ASP A 199 -36.57 23.77 17.33
C ASP A 199 -36.58 22.67 18.41
N SER A 200 -36.24 23.02 19.67
CA SER A 200 -36.16 22.06 20.77
C SER A 200 -37.46 21.31 20.98
N SER A 201 -38.60 22.01 20.93
CA SER A 201 -39.92 21.42 21.13
C SER A 201 -40.26 20.36 20.06
N LYS A 202 -39.92 20.64 18.80
CA LYS A 202 -40.14 19.75 17.66
C LYS A 202 -39.22 18.53 17.72
N LEU A 203 -37.95 18.75 18.07
CA LEU A 203 -36.95 17.68 18.18
C LEU A 203 -37.31 16.72 19.31
N ILE A 204 -37.68 17.24 20.48
CA ILE A 204 -38.12 16.43 21.63
C ILE A 204 -39.35 15.60 21.25
N ALA A 205 -40.33 16.19 20.55
CA ALA A 205 -41.52 15.48 20.11
C ALA A 205 -41.19 14.32 19.14
N GLU A 206 -40.35 14.55 18.13
CA GLU A 206 -39.95 13.48 17.19
C GLU A 206 -39.14 12.38 17.90
N VAL A 207 -38.19 12.72 18.76
CA VAL A 207 -37.42 11.71 19.49
C VAL A 207 -38.35 10.86 20.36
N ALA A 208 -39.32 11.47 21.05
CA ALA A 208 -40.30 10.74 21.83
C ALA A 208 -41.16 9.80 20.96
N ILE A 209 -41.57 10.24 19.77
CA ILE A 209 -42.28 9.40 18.80
C ILE A 209 -41.40 8.24 18.34
N VAL A 210 -40.15 8.51 17.95
CA VAL A 210 -39.19 7.51 17.47
C VAL A 210 -38.97 6.42 18.52
N VAL A 211 -38.78 6.81 19.78
CA VAL A 211 -38.59 5.88 20.89
C VAL A 211 -39.87 5.08 21.16
N LYS A 212 -41.04 5.74 21.17
CA LYS A 212 -42.33 5.09 21.44
C LYS A 212 -42.72 4.09 20.35
N GLU A 213 -42.44 4.40 19.09
CA GLU A 213 -42.75 3.57 17.93
C GLU A 213 -41.65 2.54 17.62
N GLY A 214 -40.52 2.57 18.33
CA GLY A 214 -39.39 1.69 18.06
C GLY A 214 -38.71 1.97 16.72
N ARG A 215 -38.83 3.20 16.19
CA ARG A 215 -38.21 3.60 14.94
C ARG A 215 -36.70 3.66 15.08
N THR A 216 -35.99 3.46 13.97
CA THR A 216 -34.53 3.34 13.94
C THR A 216 -33.82 4.62 13.50
N SER A 217 -34.59 5.63 13.07
CA SER A 217 -34.09 6.91 12.56
C SER A 217 -35.14 8.02 12.72
N LEU A 218 -34.67 9.26 12.73
CA LEU A 218 -35.51 10.46 12.65
C LEU A 218 -36.21 10.54 11.28
N ASN A 219 -37.32 11.29 11.18
CA ASN A 219 -38.06 11.45 9.92
C ASN A 219 -37.24 12.25 8.88
N ALA A 220 -37.15 11.72 7.65
CA ALA A 220 -36.42 12.35 6.56
C ALA A 220 -37.20 13.50 5.88
N ASP A 221 -38.54 13.49 5.97
CA ASP A 221 -39.41 14.47 5.30
C ASP A 221 -39.77 15.67 6.20
N HIS A 222 -38.91 16.01 7.16
CA HIS A 222 -39.13 17.09 8.13
C HIS A 222 -38.23 18.31 7.84
N GLU A 223 -38.66 19.52 8.21
CA GLU A 223 -37.91 20.77 7.96
C GLU A 223 -36.53 20.86 8.66
N LEU A 224 -36.36 20.04 9.72
CA LEU A 224 -35.11 19.91 10.47
C LEU A 224 -34.20 18.81 9.88
N ALA A 225 -34.67 18.00 8.93
CA ALA A 225 -33.87 16.94 8.33
C ALA A 225 -32.71 17.53 7.52
N VAL A 226 -31.50 17.01 7.74
CA VAL A 226 -30.29 17.41 7.02
C VAL A 226 -29.56 16.20 6.46
N ASN A 227 -28.96 16.38 5.29
CA ASN A 227 -28.10 15.37 4.70
C ASN A 227 -26.65 15.66 5.05
N LEU A 228 -26.06 14.82 5.90
CA LEU A 228 -24.66 14.92 6.34
C LEU A 228 -23.68 14.94 5.15
N SER A 229 -23.99 14.28 4.04
CA SER A 229 -23.11 14.29 2.84
C SER A 229 -23.13 15.63 2.10
N GLN A 230 -24.20 16.42 2.19
CA GLN A 230 -24.31 17.74 1.54
C GLN A 230 -23.57 18.83 2.32
N ILE A 231 -23.37 18.63 3.63
CA ILE A 231 -22.65 19.54 4.54
C ILE A 231 -21.14 19.60 4.21
N ILE A 232 -20.61 18.61 3.48
CA ILE A 232 -19.19 18.55 3.05
C ILE A 232 -18.88 19.56 1.92
N ASN A 233 -19.88 20.04 1.18
CA ASN A 233 -19.68 20.78 -0.07
C ASN A 233 -19.47 22.30 0.07
N THR A 234 -19.47 22.87 1.28
CA THR A 234 -19.08 24.27 1.46
C THR A 234 -17.57 24.39 1.41
N LYS A 235 -17.07 24.89 0.27
CA LYS A 235 -15.71 25.37 0.00
C LYS A 235 -15.06 26.01 1.24
N HIS A 236 -14.35 25.23 2.04
CA HIS A 236 -13.19 25.59 2.86
C HIS A 236 -12.90 24.40 3.79
N SER A 237 -11.63 24.00 3.86
CA SER A 237 -11.09 22.99 4.79
C SER A 237 -11.41 21.53 4.45
N LEU A 238 -10.75 21.03 3.40
CA LEU A 238 -10.39 19.62 3.31
C LEU A 238 -9.39 19.30 4.44
N ILE A 239 -9.89 19.03 5.65
CA ILE A 239 -9.16 18.12 6.53
C ILE A 239 -9.42 16.73 5.93
N GLN A 240 -8.61 16.37 4.93
CA GLN A 240 -8.51 14.96 4.57
C GLN A 240 -8.06 14.24 5.85
N PRO A 241 -8.72 13.14 6.26
CA PRO A 241 -8.22 12.37 7.38
C PRO A 241 -6.78 11.98 7.08
N ILE A 242 -5.87 12.30 8.00
CA ILE A 242 -4.57 11.66 8.04
C ILE A 242 -4.89 10.17 8.12
N PRO A 243 -4.35 9.32 7.23
CA PRO A 243 -4.64 7.89 7.30
C PRO A 243 -4.38 7.40 8.73
N ALA A 244 -5.41 6.84 9.38
CA ALA A 244 -5.24 6.07 10.62
C ALA A 244 -4.40 4.78 10.37
N ALA A 245 -4.05 4.51 9.12
CA ALA A 245 -2.99 3.58 8.75
C ALA A 245 -1.63 4.28 8.92
N ALA A 246 -0.70 3.63 9.60
CA ALA A 246 0.69 4.06 9.64
C ALA A 246 1.17 4.38 8.20
N PRO A 247 2.00 5.43 8.00
CA PRO A 247 2.48 5.78 6.67
C PRO A 247 3.09 4.56 5.99
N GLU A 248 2.96 4.48 4.66
CA GLU A 248 3.51 3.35 3.90
C GLU A 248 5.02 3.26 4.15
N LEU A 249 5.51 2.04 4.45
CA LEU A 249 6.92 1.79 4.72
C LEU A 249 7.78 2.25 3.52
N PRO A 250 8.78 3.13 3.73
CA PRO A 250 9.69 3.54 2.68
C PRO A 250 10.53 2.36 2.20
N GLY A 251 10.39 2.01 0.93
CA GLY A 251 11.17 0.95 0.30
C GLY A 251 10.47 0.42 -0.95
N GLY A 252 11.22 -0.27 -1.79
CA GLY A 252 10.69 -0.92 -2.99
C GLY A 252 9.97 0.02 -3.96
N GLN A 253 9.05 -0.56 -4.73
CA GLN A 253 8.18 0.14 -5.65
C GLN A 253 7.07 0.85 -4.87
N VAL A 254 6.85 2.14 -5.18
CA VAL A 254 5.72 2.91 -4.66
C VAL A 254 4.46 2.53 -5.43
N ASP A 255 3.42 2.13 -4.71
CA ASP A 255 2.13 1.71 -5.28
C ASP A 255 1.54 2.77 -6.22
N LEU A 256 0.74 2.32 -7.21
CA LEU A 256 0.11 3.20 -8.19
C LEU A 256 -0.87 4.20 -7.56
N ALA A 257 -1.58 3.79 -6.50
CA ALA A 257 -2.53 4.61 -5.76
C ALA A 257 -1.89 5.35 -4.57
N SER A 258 -0.61 5.13 -4.28
CA SER A 258 0.07 5.77 -3.15
C SER A 258 0.11 7.29 -3.35
N CYS A 259 -0.36 8.02 -2.33
CA CYS A 259 -0.24 9.48 -2.29
C CYS A 259 1.23 9.93 -2.19
N PHE A 260 2.16 9.05 -1.80
CA PHE A 260 3.56 9.42 -1.59
C PHE A 260 4.41 9.45 -2.88
N TYR A 261 3.83 9.17 -4.05
CA TYR A 261 4.55 9.33 -5.32
C TYR A 261 4.55 10.79 -5.79
N ILE A 262 5.74 11.34 -5.97
CA ILE A 262 5.93 12.69 -6.53
C ILE A 262 6.26 12.59 -8.02
N ASP A 263 5.43 13.22 -8.84
CA ASP A 263 5.67 13.36 -10.28
C ASP A 263 6.91 14.23 -10.55
N ARG A 264 7.62 13.91 -11.63
CA ARG A 264 8.86 14.58 -12.07
C ARG A 264 8.68 15.15 -13.48
N PRO A 265 7.80 16.14 -13.67
CA PRO A 265 7.61 16.74 -14.99
C PRO A 265 8.93 17.29 -15.54
N PRO A 266 9.22 17.10 -16.84
CA PRO A 266 8.36 16.49 -17.88
C PRO A 266 8.57 14.98 -18.09
N ILE A 267 9.25 14.27 -17.18
CA ILE A 267 9.69 12.89 -17.38
C ILE A 267 8.50 11.94 -17.62
N GLU A 268 7.50 11.95 -16.73
CA GLU A 268 6.33 11.07 -16.84
C GLU A 268 5.58 11.31 -18.15
N SER A 269 5.30 12.57 -18.49
CA SER A 269 4.58 12.93 -19.72
C SER A 269 5.30 12.41 -20.96
N ARG A 270 6.62 12.59 -21.05
CA ARG A 270 7.44 12.07 -22.15
C ARG A 270 7.41 10.55 -22.21
N CYS A 271 7.45 9.87 -21.06
CA CYS A 271 7.34 8.42 -21.00
C CYS A 271 5.98 7.93 -21.50
N TYR A 272 4.90 8.59 -21.09
CA TYR A 272 3.55 8.26 -21.54
C TYR A 272 3.37 8.48 -23.04
N GLU A 273 3.81 9.63 -23.58
CA GLU A 273 3.80 9.91 -25.01
C GLU A 273 4.64 8.91 -25.82
N THR A 274 5.76 8.46 -25.26
CA THR A 274 6.66 7.52 -25.94
C THR A 274 6.08 6.11 -25.93
N ILE A 275 5.52 5.64 -24.81
CA ILE A 275 5.04 4.26 -24.71
C ILE A 275 3.81 4.00 -25.59
N THR A 276 3.08 5.06 -25.98
CA THR A 276 1.99 4.92 -26.95
C THR A 276 2.49 4.65 -28.37
N GLN A 277 3.75 4.97 -28.68
CA GLN A 277 4.28 4.83 -30.03
C GLN A 277 4.44 3.35 -30.42
N PRO A 278 4.33 3.02 -31.73
CA PRO A 278 4.58 1.67 -32.20
C PRO A 278 6.07 1.32 -32.05
N GLY A 279 6.39 0.14 -31.52
CA GLY A 279 7.78 -0.28 -31.33
C GLY A 279 8.52 0.44 -30.20
N ALA A 280 7.81 1.13 -29.29
CA ALA A 280 8.43 2.03 -28.30
C ALA A 280 9.50 1.34 -27.44
N LEU A 281 10.58 2.07 -27.16
CA LEU A 281 11.64 1.66 -26.24
C LEU A 281 11.96 2.82 -25.29
N ILE A 282 11.78 2.60 -24.00
CA ILE A 282 12.12 3.56 -22.93
C ILE A 282 13.18 2.93 -22.04
N ARG A 283 14.20 3.71 -21.68
CA ARG A 283 15.30 3.24 -20.84
C ARG A 283 15.45 4.14 -19.63
N ILE A 284 15.14 3.59 -18.46
CA ILE A 284 15.20 4.32 -17.20
C ILE A 284 16.49 3.94 -16.48
N LYS A 285 17.34 4.94 -16.23
CA LYS A 285 18.60 4.79 -15.51
C LYS A 285 18.69 5.78 -14.35
N ALA A 286 19.28 5.34 -13.24
CA ALA A 286 19.62 6.13 -12.07
C ALA A 286 20.25 5.21 -11.01
N PRO A 287 20.89 5.76 -9.96
CA PRO A 287 21.27 4.99 -8.77
C PRO A 287 20.09 4.21 -8.15
N ARG A 288 20.37 3.24 -7.28
CA ARG A 288 19.31 2.50 -6.60
C ARG A 288 18.46 3.46 -5.76
N GLN A 289 17.23 3.05 -5.47
CA GLN A 289 16.33 3.80 -4.58
C GLN A 289 15.93 5.21 -5.08
N MET A 290 16.11 5.50 -6.38
CA MET A 290 15.69 6.74 -7.04
C MET A 290 14.25 6.70 -7.61
N GLY A 291 13.50 5.60 -7.45
CA GLY A 291 12.11 5.49 -7.91
C GLY A 291 11.93 4.94 -9.34
N LYS A 292 12.94 4.27 -9.90
CA LYS A 292 12.89 3.73 -11.29
C LYS A 292 11.76 2.73 -11.50
N THR A 293 11.66 1.73 -10.61
CA THR A 293 10.60 0.71 -10.64
C THR A 293 9.21 1.34 -10.50
N SER A 294 9.07 2.36 -9.64
CA SER A 294 7.82 3.12 -9.47
C SER A 294 7.39 3.83 -10.74
N LEU A 295 8.34 4.38 -11.51
CA LEU A 295 8.05 4.98 -12.81
C LEU A 295 7.69 3.91 -13.86
N MET A 296 8.43 2.80 -13.92
CA MET A 296 8.12 1.69 -14.82
C MET A 296 6.69 1.17 -14.61
N ALA A 297 6.29 0.92 -13.36
CA ALA A 297 4.95 0.46 -13.03
C ALA A 297 3.86 1.42 -13.53
N ARG A 298 4.10 2.73 -13.43
CA ARG A 298 3.18 3.77 -13.95
C ARG A 298 3.11 3.79 -15.47
N ILE A 299 4.24 3.59 -16.15
CA ILE A 299 4.28 3.48 -17.61
C ILE A 299 3.52 2.25 -18.09
N LEU A 300 3.72 1.10 -17.44
CA LEU A 300 2.98 -0.12 -17.73
C LEU A 300 1.48 0.07 -17.46
N HIS A 301 1.11 0.66 -16.33
CA HIS A 301 -0.29 0.97 -16.02
C HIS A 301 -0.92 1.88 -17.08
N HIS A 302 -0.20 2.90 -17.54
CA HIS A 302 -0.65 3.77 -18.62
C HIS A 302 -0.87 3.01 -19.94
N ALA A 303 0.08 2.15 -20.33
CA ALA A 303 -0.04 1.30 -21.51
C ALA A 303 -1.21 0.31 -21.42
N ALA A 304 -1.44 -0.27 -20.23
CA ALA A 304 -2.57 -1.16 -19.96
C ALA A 304 -3.93 -0.47 -20.15
N ARG A 305 -4.06 0.78 -19.67
CA ARG A 305 -5.27 1.60 -19.88
C ARG A 305 -5.54 1.93 -21.35
N GLN A 306 -4.54 1.82 -22.22
CA GLN A 306 -4.67 1.97 -23.66
C GLN A 306 -4.88 0.63 -24.40
N GLY A 307 -5.15 -0.45 -23.67
CA GLY A 307 -5.44 -1.77 -24.24
C GLY A 307 -4.21 -2.62 -24.56
N SER A 308 -3.01 -2.22 -24.13
CA SER A 308 -1.82 -3.08 -24.23
C SER A 308 -1.85 -4.14 -23.13
N ARG A 309 -1.49 -5.39 -23.45
CA ARG A 309 -1.09 -6.36 -22.42
C ARG A 309 0.25 -5.92 -21.84
N THR A 310 0.39 -5.97 -20.52
CA THR A 310 1.61 -5.51 -19.85
C THR A 310 2.18 -6.58 -18.96
N VAL A 311 3.49 -6.77 -19.02
CA VAL A 311 4.23 -7.71 -18.16
C VAL A 311 5.35 -6.96 -17.49
N ALA A 312 5.48 -7.09 -16.17
CA ALA A 312 6.61 -6.57 -15.41
C ALA A 312 7.48 -7.76 -14.98
N LEU A 313 8.68 -7.88 -15.53
CA LEU A 313 9.63 -8.93 -15.22
C LEU A 313 10.77 -8.36 -14.39
N SER A 314 10.93 -8.83 -13.16
CA SER A 314 12.08 -8.50 -12.32
C SER A 314 13.13 -9.59 -12.41
N PHE A 315 14.37 -9.22 -12.76
CA PHE A 315 15.49 -10.16 -12.72
C PHE A 315 15.87 -10.56 -11.30
N GLN A 316 15.32 -9.94 -10.24
CA GLN A 316 15.50 -10.38 -8.86
C GLN A 316 15.04 -11.83 -8.64
N LEU A 317 13.99 -12.24 -9.35
CA LEU A 317 13.38 -13.57 -9.25
C LEU A 317 14.22 -14.66 -9.90
N ALA A 318 15.17 -14.29 -10.78
CA ALA A 318 16.10 -15.24 -11.37
C ALA A 318 17.12 -15.71 -10.31
N ASN A 319 17.13 -17.02 -10.08
CA ASN A 319 18.13 -17.66 -9.23
C ASN A 319 19.46 -17.82 -10.00
N ARG A 320 20.53 -18.21 -9.29
CA ARG A 320 21.87 -18.35 -9.88
C ARG A 320 21.93 -19.34 -11.05
N ARG A 321 21.06 -20.36 -11.10
CA ARG A 321 21.05 -21.35 -12.20
C ARG A 321 20.53 -20.75 -13.51
N VAL A 322 19.64 -19.76 -13.42
CA VAL A 322 19.12 -19.04 -14.59
C VAL A 322 20.24 -18.30 -15.32
N PHE A 323 21.24 -17.81 -14.58
CA PHE A 323 22.40 -17.10 -15.12
C PHE A 323 23.56 -18.03 -15.52
N ALA A 324 23.30 -19.32 -15.77
CA ALA A 324 24.35 -20.26 -16.15
C ALA A 324 24.88 -20.04 -17.57
N ASN A 325 23.99 -19.73 -18.53
CA ASN A 325 24.30 -19.41 -19.92
C ASN A 325 23.11 -18.71 -20.61
N SER A 326 23.33 -18.16 -21.80
CA SER A 326 22.33 -17.42 -22.59
C SER A 326 21.08 -18.25 -22.90
N ASP A 327 21.22 -19.54 -23.19
CA ASP A 327 20.08 -20.42 -23.53
C ASP A 327 19.14 -20.63 -22.35
N THR A 328 19.70 -20.96 -21.18
CA THR A 328 18.95 -21.16 -19.94
C THR A 328 18.27 -19.86 -19.53
N PHE A 329 18.98 -18.74 -19.67
CA PHE A 329 18.45 -17.42 -19.38
C PHE A 329 17.28 -17.04 -20.29
N LEU A 330 17.42 -17.22 -21.61
CA LEU A 330 16.38 -16.89 -22.59
C LEU A 330 15.15 -17.80 -22.45
N GLN A 331 15.36 -19.07 -22.11
CA GLN A 331 14.25 -19.99 -21.83
C GLN A 331 13.47 -19.54 -20.58
N TRP A 332 14.17 -19.17 -19.50
CA TRP A 332 13.54 -18.61 -18.30
C TRP A 332 12.82 -17.30 -18.59
N PHE A 333 13.42 -16.42 -19.39
CA PHE A 333 12.83 -15.15 -19.81
C PHE A 333 11.51 -15.36 -20.57
N CYS A 334 11.51 -16.24 -21.59
CA CYS A 334 10.31 -16.56 -22.35
C CYS A 334 9.26 -17.29 -21.49
N ALA A 335 9.69 -18.20 -20.60
CA ALA A 335 8.80 -18.90 -19.68
C ALA A 335 8.10 -17.93 -18.71
N SER A 336 8.83 -16.96 -18.16
CA SER A 336 8.28 -15.99 -17.22
C SER A 336 7.23 -15.09 -17.88
N ILE A 337 7.50 -14.62 -19.10
CA ILE A 337 6.53 -13.83 -19.88
C ILE A 337 5.34 -14.69 -20.29
N GLY A 338 5.61 -15.92 -20.75
CA GLY A 338 4.59 -16.88 -21.12
C GLY A 338 3.66 -17.22 -19.98
N GLN A 339 4.19 -17.39 -18.76
CA GLN A 339 3.40 -17.67 -17.56
C GLN A 339 2.44 -16.54 -17.23
N GLU A 340 2.91 -15.29 -17.22
CA GLU A 340 2.08 -14.11 -16.94
C GLU A 340 0.98 -13.90 -17.99
N LEU A 341 1.23 -14.31 -19.24
CA LEU A 341 0.27 -14.18 -20.34
C LEU A 341 -0.58 -15.45 -20.58
N GLY A 342 -0.42 -16.50 -19.78
CA GLY A 342 -1.12 -17.78 -19.95
C GLY A 342 -0.71 -18.56 -21.21
N MET A 343 0.49 -18.33 -21.72
CA MET A 343 1.07 -18.90 -22.96
C MET A 343 2.25 -19.86 -22.71
N LEU A 344 2.49 -20.27 -21.46
CA LEU A 344 3.63 -21.10 -21.08
C LEU A 344 3.67 -22.45 -21.83
N GLU A 345 2.50 -23.06 -22.06
CA GLU A 345 2.38 -24.37 -22.70
C GLU A 345 2.91 -24.42 -24.15
N GLN A 346 3.03 -23.25 -24.79
CA GLN A 346 3.53 -23.17 -26.17
C GLN A 346 5.06 -23.06 -26.25
N LEU A 347 5.72 -22.74 -25.13
CA LEU A 347 7.17 -22.54 -25.10
C LEU A 347 7.98 -23.78 -25.53
N PRO A 348 7.67 -25.02 -25.07
CA PRO A 348 8.45 -26.19 -25.44
C PRO A 348 8.55 -26.38 -26.96
N LYS A 349 7.47 -26.11 -27.70
CA LYS A 349 7.44 -26.24 -29.18
C LYS A 349 8.43 -25.31 -29.87
N CYS A 350 8.61 -24.09 -29.35
CA CYS A 350 9.60 -23.15 -29.89
C CYS A 350 11.04 -23.56 -29.57
N TRP A 351 11.24 -24.30 -28.48
CA TRP A 351 12.56 -24.67 -27.98
C TRP A 351 13.06 -26.02 -28.50
N GLU A 352 12.22 -26.81 -29.17
CA GLU A 352 12.60 -28.08 -29.83
C GLU A 352 13.74 -27.89 -30.86
N LEU A 353 13.79 -26.73 -31.51
CA LEU A 353 14.80 -26.41 -32.53
C LEU A 353 15.96 -25.56 -31.99
N ALA A 354 16.05 -25.34 -30.67
CA ALA A 354 17.06 -24.44 -30.09
C ALA A 354 18.49 -24.83 -30.49
N ASP A 355 18.81 -26.12 -30.54
CA ASP A 355 20.12 -26.63 -30.95
C ASP A 355 20.45 -26.36 -32.42
N LEU A 356 19.44 -26.13 -33.27
CA LEU A 356 19.59 -25.94 -34.72
C LEU A 356 19.64 -24.46 -35.13
N ILE A 357 18.80 -23.61 -34.51
CA ILE A 357 18.61 -22.21 -34.91
C ILE A 357 19.07 -21.21 -33.83
N GLY A 358 19.42 -21.68 -32.64
CA GLY A 358 19.85 -20.86 -31.51
C GLY A 358 18.68 -20.26 -30.70
N SER A 359 18.93 -20.04 -29.41
CA SER A 359 17.95 -19.52 -28.44
C SER A 359 17.41 -18.13 -28.78
N ASN A 360 18.21 -17.25 -29.40
CA ASN A 360 17.76 -15.94 -29.90
C ASN A 360 16.63 -16.07 -30.93
N GLN A 361 16.78 -17.01 -31.87
CA GLN A 361 15.77 -17.22 -32.91
C GLN A 361 14.54 -17.93 -32.34
N CYS A 362 14.70 -18.83 -31.38
CA CYS A 362 13.59 -19.44 -30.64
C CYS A 362 12.79 -18.41 -29.86
N CYS A 363 13.45 -17.49 -29.15
CA CYS A 363 12.81 -16.37 -28.47
C CYS A 363 12.02 -15.51 -29.46
N LYS A 364 12.64 -15.11 -30.58
CA LYS A 364 11.96 -14.36 -31.64
C LYS A 364 10.72 -15.10 -32.16
N ALA A 365 10.83 -16.39 -32.46
CA ALA A 365 9.72 -17.21 -32.95
C ALA A 365 8.58 -17.31 -31.93
N TYR A 366 8.90 -17.47 -30.64
CA TYR A 366 7.90 -17.48 -29.57
C TYR A 366 7.11 -16.18 -29.51
N PHE A 367 7.80 -15.04 -29.63
CA PHE A 367 7.17 -13.74 -29.70
C PHE A 367 6.29 -13.58 -30.95
N GLU A 368 6.80 -13.92 -32.14
CA GLU A 368 6.06 -13.75 -33.40
C GLU A 368 4.81 -14.65 -33.47
N GLN A 369 4.93 -15.92 -33.04
CA GLN A 369 3.87 -16.92 -33.19
C GLN A 369 2.79 -16.81 -32.11
N TYR A 370 3.17 -16.50 -30.87
CA TYR A 370 2.26 -16.59 -29.72
C TYR A 370 2.01 -15.24 -29.06
N LEU A 371 3.06 -14.47 -28.78
CA LEU A 371 2.90 -13.25 -28.00
C LEU A 371 2.44 -12.05 -28.84
N LEU A 372 2.77 -11.99 -30.13
CA LEU A 372 2.51 -10.86 -31.02
C LEU A 372 1.64 -11.23 -32.22
N SER A 373 0.89 -12.34 -32.12
CA SER A 373 0.03 -12.82 -33.20
C SER A 373 -0.95 -11.75 -33.72
N GLU A 374 -1.51 -11.94 -34.92
CA GLU A 374 -2.36 -10.92 -35.56
C GLU A 374 -3.55 -10.49 -34.69
N SER A 375 -4.18 -11.44 -34.00
CA SER A 375 -5.31 -11.21 -33.09
C SER A 375 -4.89 -10.64 -31.73
N SER A 376 -3.61 -10.66 -31.39
CA SER A 376 -3.12 -10.23 -30.09
C SER A 376 -3.04 -8.69 -29.97
N PRO A 377 -3.48 -8.12 -28.83
CA PRO A 377 -3.19 -6.73 -28.49
C PRO A 377 -1.68 -6.48 -28.34
N ALA A 378 -1.29 -5.21 -28.45
CA ALA A 378 0.09 -4.77 -28.22
C ALA A 378 0.63 -5.28 -26.87
N LEU A 379 1.90 -5.68 -26.84
CA LEU A 379 2.58 -6.16 -25.63
C LEU A 379 3.60 -5.11 -25.19
N THR A 380 3.44 -4.61 -23.96
CA THR A 380 4.40 -3.73 -23.31
C THR A 380 5.10 -4.48 -22.19
N LEU A 381 6.40 -4.71 -22.36
CA LEU A 381 7.24 -5.44 -21.40
C LEU A 381 8.09 -4.46 -20.59
N GLY A 382 8.01 -4.53 -19.27
CA GLY A 382 8.90 -3.83 -18.35
C GLY A 382 9.94 -4.80 -17.79
N LEU A 383 11.21 -4.48 -17.94
CA LEU A 383 12.34 -5.24 -17.41
C LEU A 383 12.96 -4.45 -16.25
N ASP A 384 12.85 -4.99 -15.04
CA ASP A 384 13.43 -4.39 -13.84
C ASP A 384 14.71 -5.09 -13.39
N GLU A 385 15.59 -4.32 -12.77
CA GLU A 385 16.92 -4.75 -12.30
C GLU A 385 17.79 -5.39 -13.40
N SER A 386 17.75 -4.84 -14.62
CA SER A 386 18.54 -5.37 -15.73
C SER A 386 20.05 -5.24 -15.50
N ASP A 387 20.47 -4.47 -14.51
CA ASP A 387 21.85 -4.40 -14.04
C ASP A 387 22.39 -5.71 -13.45
N ARG A 388 21.53 -6.64 -13.00
CA ARG A 388 21.97 -7.97 -12.56
C ARG A 388 22.63 -8.77 -13.68
N LEU A 389 22.21 -8.55 -14.92
CA LEU A 389 22.78 -9.25 -16.07
C LEU A 389 24.23 -8.88 -16.31
N PHE A 390 24.65 -7.68 -15.90
CA PHE A 390 26.02 -7.23 -16.08
C PHE A 390 27.00 -8.18 -15.37
N GLU A 391 26.65 -8.74 -14.20
CA GLU A 391 27.49 -9.75 -13.53
C GLU A 391 27.87 -10.96 -14.40
N SER A 392 27.14 -11.19 -15.51
CA SER A 392 27.42 -12.21 -16.53
C SER A 392 27.52 -11.56 -17.93
N PRO A 393 28.70 -11.04 -18.32
CA PRO A 393 28.86 -10.26 -19.56
C PRO A 393 28.41 -10.98 -20.83
N GLU A 394 28.62 -12.29 -20.93
CA GLU A 394 28.16 -13.09 -22.08
C GLU A 394 26.64 -13.05 -22.24
N ILE A 395 25.89 -13.28 -21.14
CA ILE A 395 24.42 -13.22 -21.13
C ILE A 395 23.95 -11.79 -21.41
N ALA A 396 24.60 -10.79 -20.81
CA ALA A 396 24.27 -9.39 -21.03
C ALA A 396 24.42 -9.03 -22.52
N ASP A 397 25.57 -9.31 -23.14
CA ASP A 397 25.83 -8.99 -24.54
C ASP A 397 24.80 -9.65 -25.49
N ASP A 398 24.51 -10.94 -25.30
CA ASP A 398 23.55 -11.66 -26.12
C ASP A 398 22.12 -11.12 -25.94
N PHE A 399 21.66 -10.98 -24.71
CA PHE A 399 20.29 -10.57 -24.42
C PHE A 399 20.02 -9.12 -24.83
N PHE A 400 20.94 -8.21 -24.51
CA PHE A 400 20.79 -6.81 -24.86
C PHE A 400 20.93 -6.59 -26.38
N GLY A 401 21.80 -7.36 -27.04
CA GLY A 401 21.86 -7.45 -28.50
C GLY A 401 20.54 -7.91 -29.12
N LEU A 402 19.91 -8.95 -28.53
CA LEU A 402 18.59 -9.43 -28.93
C LEU A 402 17.51 -8.34 -28.78
N LEU A 403 17.40 -7.70 -27.62
CA LEU A 403 16.40 -6.65 -27.38
C LEU A 403 16.52 -5.50 -28.40
N ARG A 404 17.75 -5.11 -28.72
CA ARG A 404 18.02 -4.12 -29.77
C ARG A 404 17.53 -4.61 -31.14
N ALA A 405 17.86 -5.85 -31.51
CA ALA A 405 17.43 -6.44 -32.78
C ALA A 405 15.89 -6.49 -32.88
N LEU A 406 15.20 -6.91 -31.82
CA LEU A 406 13.74 -6.95 -31.77
C LEU A 406 13.10 -5.56 -31.89
N HIS A 407 13.70 -4.53 -31.26
CA HIS A 407 13.25 -3.15 -31.42
C HIS A 407 13.42 -2.64 -32.86
N GLU A 408 14.54 -2.96 -33.52
CA GLU A 408 14.77 -2.59 -34.93
C GLU A 408 13.80 -3.30 -35.89
N GLU A 409 13.32 -4.50 -35.56
CA GLU A 409 12.27 -5.17 -36.37
C GLU A 409 10.97 -4.36 -36.46
N ALA A 410 10.64 -3.57 -35.44
CA ALA A 410 9.45 -2.72 -35.45
C ALA A 410 9.48 -1.65 -36.55
N LYS A 411 10.66 -1.29 -37.07
CA LYS A 411 10.80 -0.36 -38.20
C LYS A 411 10.43 -1.02 -39.54
N ARG A 412 10.53 -2.36 -39.63
CA ARG A 412 10.37 -3.12 -40.88
C ARG A 412 9.10 -3.94 -40.93
N ARG A 413 8.61 -4.43 -39.78
CA ARG A 413 7.49 -5.37 -39.68
C ARG A 413 6.39 -4.82 -38.77
N ASP A 414 5.17 -4.77 -39.27
CA ASP A 414 4.01 -4.25 -38.52
C ASP A 414 3.67 -5.09 -37.28
N MET A 415 3.96 -6.38 -37.29
CA MET A 415 3.84 -7.24 -36.11
C MET A 415 4.69 -6.71 -34.94
N TRP A 416 5.95 -6.34 -35.20
CA TRP A 416 6.87 -5.86 -34.17
C TRP A 416 6.57 -4.44 -33.70
N LYS A 417 5.79 -3.66 -34.46
CA LYS A 417 5.23 -2.38 -33.97
C LYS A 417 4.31 -2.56 -32.76
N LYS A 418 3.76 -3.75 -32.55
CA LYS A 418 2.96 -4.11 -31.36
C LYS A 418 3.82 -4.36 -30.11
N PHE A 419 5.13 -4.55 -30.26
CA PHE A 419 6.02 -4.82 -29.13
C PHE A 419 6.64 -3.52 -28.60
N ARG A 420 6.54 -3.31 -27.29
CA ARG A 420 7.03 -2.12 -26.60
C ARG A 420 7.83 -2.53 -25.38
N LEU A 421 8.89 -1.79 -25.07
CA LEU A 421 9.83 -2.16 -24.02
C LEU A 421 10.14 -0.98 -23.09
N VAL A 422 10.16 -1.25 -21.79
CA VAL A 422 10.69 -0.37 -20.76
C VAL A 422 11.83 -1.11 -20.06
N VAL A 423 13.06 -0.62 -20.16
CA VAL A 423 14.23 -1.26 -19.53
C VAL A 423 14.71 -0.39 -18.38
N VAL A 424 14.76 -0.96 -17.19
CA VAL A 424 15.23 -0.30 -15.97
C VAL A 424 16.55 -0.91 -15.53
N HIS A 425 17.56 -0.06 -15.34
CA HIS A 425 18.84 -0.48 -14.76
C HIS A 425 19.35 0.51 -13.73
N SER A 426 20.04 -0.02 -12.72
CA SER A 426 20.89 0.77 -11.84
C SER A 426 22.18 1.20 -12.53
N THR A 427 22.63 2.41 -12.24
CA THR A 427 23.95 2.91 -12.69
C THR A 427 25.09 2.49 -11.73
N GLU A 428 24.78 1.85 -10.60
CA GLU A 428 25.79 1.50 -9.57
C GLU A 428 26.75 0.37 -9.99
N VAL A 429 26.32 -0.55 -10.87
CA VAL A 429 27.14 -1.67 -11.34
C VAL A 429 27.71 -1.29 -12.71
N TYR A 430 28.96 -0.82 -12.72
CA TYR A 430 29.64 -0.43 -13.94
C TYR A 430 30.28 -1.64 -14.62
N ILE A 431 29.78 -2.00 -15.80
CA ILE A 431 30.48 -2.89 -16.73
C ILE A 431 30.43 -2.25 -18.11
N PRO A 432 31.58 -2.05 -18.76
CA PRO A 432 31.62 -1.54 -20.13
C PRO A 432 31.01 -2.59 -21.06
N LEU A 433 29.82 -2.32 -21.59
CA LEU A 433 29.25 -3.06 -22.70
C LEU A 433 29.74 -2.47 -24.02
N ASP A 434 29.87 -3.32 -25.05
CA ASP A 434 30.15 -2.84 -26.40
C ASP A 434 29.04 -1.88 -26.87
N VAL A 435 29.45 -0.64 -27.17
CA VAL A 435 28.58 0.44 -27.63
C VAL A 435 27.72 0.00 -28.82
N ASN A 436 28.22 -0.89 -29.68
CA ASN A 436 27.49 -1.32 -30.88
C ASN A 436 26.44 -2.40 -30.61
N LYS A 437 26.54 -3.11 -29.48
CA LYS A 437 25.62 -4.21 -29.11
C LYS A 437 24.58 -3.78 -28.08
N SER A 438 24.72 -2.57 -27.56
CA SER A 438 23.88 -2.08 -26.49
C SER A 438 22.52 -1.51 -26.98
N PRO A 439 21.38 -1.95 -26.42
CA PRO A 439 20.10 -1.30 -26.57
C PRO A 439 20.09 0.05 -25.84
N PHE A 440 21.13 0.35 -25.03
CA PHE A 440 21.29 1.63 -24.35
C PHE A 440 21.64 2.82 -25.29
N ASN A 441 21.69 2.58 -26.60
CA ASN A 441 21.87 3.62 -27.61
C ASN A 441 20.64 3.89 -28.49
N VAL A 442 19.51 3.22 -28.24
CA VAL A 442 18.24 3.39 -28.98
C VAL A 442 17.07 3.67 -28.03
N GLY A 443 15.97 4.20 -28.54
CA GLY A 443 14.81 4.59 -27.71
C GLY A 443 15.05 5.82 -26.84
N LEU A 444 14.05 6.17 -26.02
CA LEU A 444 14.07 7.32 -25.12
C LEU A 444 14.94 7.05 -23.88
N PRO A 445 16.07 7.76 -23.67
CA PRO A 445 16.79 7.73 -22.42
C PRO A 445 16.07 8.58 -21.36
N VAL A 446 15.86 8.01 -20.18
CA VAL A 446 15.31 8.68 -19.01
C VAL A 446 16.29 8.52 -17.86
N GLU A 447 16.85 9.63 -17.41
CA GLU A 447 17.70 9.69 -16.22
C GLU A 447 16.92 10.33 -15.07
N LEU A 448 16.73 9.59 -13.98
CA LEU A 448 16.00 10.12 -12.83
C LEU A 448 16.91 10.98 -11.97
N ALA A 449 16.57 12.26 -11.88
CA ALA A 449 17.19 13.21 -10.96
C ALA A 449 16.61 13.08 -9.53
N GLU A 450 17.33 13.69 -8.59
CA GLU A 450 16.87 13.96 -7.24
C GLU A 450 15.64 14.89 -7.24
N PHE A 451 14.88 14.86 -6.15
CA PHE A 451 13.81 15.82 -5.93
C PHE A 451 14.37 17.22 -5.70
N ASN A 452 13.69 18.22 -6.28
CA ASN A 452 13.94 19.62 -5.94
C ASN A 452 13.23 20.01 -4.64
N SER A 453 13.49 21.22 -4.13
CA SER A 453 12.89 21.72 -2.89
C SER A 453 11.37 21.74 -2.91
N GLN A 454 10.75 22.10 -4.03
CA GLN A 454 9.28 22.10 -4.18
C GLN A 454 8.71 20.67 -4.08
N GLN A 455 9.38 19.69 -4.67
CA GLN A 455 8.98 18.28 -4.60
C GLN A 455 9.16 17.70 -3.19
N VAL A 456 10.22 18.09 -2.47
CA VAL A 456 10.41 17.69 -1.07
C VAL A 456 9.38 18.35 -0.16
N GLN A 457 9.06 19.62 -0.39
CA GLN A 457 8.02 20.34 0.35
C GLN A 457 6.64 19.70 0.13
N GLU A 458 6.29 19.39 -1.11
CA GLU A 458 5.06 18.67 -1.45
C GLU A 458 5.02 17.31 -0.76
N LEU A 459 6.12 16.54 -0.79
CA LEU A 459 6.19 15.24 -0.11
C LEU A 459 6.00 15.38 1.40
N ALA A 460 6.59 16.41 2.03
CA ALA A 460 6.39 16.71 3.45
C ALA A 460 4.91 16.95 3.78
N ALA A 461 4.23 17.76 2.94
CA ALA A 461 2.79 18.03 3.11
C ALA A 461 1.95 16.75 2.99
N ARG A 462 2.28 15.85 2.05
CA ARG A 462 1.59 14.54 1.92
C ARG A 462 1.85 13.59 3.10
N HIS A 463 2.97 13.77 3.80
CA HIS A 463 3.26 13.11 5.06
C HIS A 463 2.57 13.75 6.27
N GLY A 464 1.81 14.84 6.09
CA GLY A 464 1.17 15.58 7.18
C GLY A 464 2.14 16.46 7.98
N LEU A 465 3.34 16.74 7.44
CA LEU A 465 4.34 17.58 8.08
C LEU A 465 4.14 19.03 7.65
N ASN A 466 3.91 19.92 8.62
CA ASN A 466 3.79 21.36 8.40
C ASN A 466 5.17 22.03 8.32
N TRP A 467 6.02 21.56 7.40
CA TRP A 467 7.37 22.08 7.21
C TRP A 467 7.39 23.36 6.39
N SER A 468 8.24 24.30 6.81
CA SER A 468 8.57 25.48 6.04
C SER A 468 9.76 25.20 5.10
N GLY A 469 10.19 26.21 4.35
CA GLY A 469 11.42 26.11 3.53
C GLY A 469 12.66 25.78 4.36
N ILE A 470 12.70 26.16 5.64
CA ILE A 470 13.85 25.95 6.53
C ILE A 470 14.06 24.46 6.81
N GLU A 471 13.02 23.73 7.22
CA GLU A 471 13.13 22.30 7.51
C GLU A 471 13.43 21.49 6.24
N VAL A 472 12.87 21.92 5.09
CA VAL A 472 13.15 21.33 3.78
C VAL A 472 14.62 21.52 3.41
N GLU A 473 15.15 22.74 3.55
CA GLU A 473 16.56 23.05 3.31
C GLU A 473 17.49 22.30 4.27
N GLU A 474 17.14 22.18 5.55
CA GLU A 474 17.92 21.43 6.54
C GLU A 474 18.01 19.94 6.18
N LEU A 475 16.89 19.31 5.82
CA LEU A 475 16.89 17.91 5.38
C LEU A 475 17.65 17.75 4.04
N MET A 476 17.42 18.65 3.08
CA MET A 476 18.07 18.57 1.77
C MET A 476 19.57 18.85 1.84
N ALA A 477 20.05 19.68 2.78
CA ALA A 477 21.48 19.83 3.02
C ALA A 477 22.10 18.49 3.45
N LEU A 478 21.39 17.75 4.32
CA LEU A 478 21.85 16.45 4.79
C LEU A 478 21.84 15.38 3.70
N VAL A 479 20.69 15.13 3.06
CA VAL A 479 20.50 13.96 2.17
C VAL A 479 20.33 14.31 0.69
N GLY A 480 20.42 15.58 0.32
CA GLY A 480 20.05 16.06 -1.00
C GLY A 480 18.55 15.88 -1.25
N GLY A 481 18.18 15.71 -2.52
CA GLY A 481 16.81 15.35 -2.92
C GLY A 481 16.62 13.85 -3.10
N HIS A 482 17.42 13.00 -2.44
CA HIS A 482 17.37 11.56 -2.69
C HIS A 482 15.99 10.97 -2.28
N PRO A 483 15.17 10.45 -3.22
CA PRO A 483 13.77 10.10 -2.95
C PRO A 483 13.56 9.17 -1.76
N TYR A 484 14.32 8.08 -1.69
CA TYR A 484 14.24 7.14 -0.57
C TYR A 484 14.71 7.72 0.77
N LEU A 485 15.85 8.44 0.82
CA LEU A 485 16.38 8.98 2.07
C LEU A 485 15.48 10.08 2.65
N VAL A 486 14.92 10.94 1.77
CA VAL A 486 13.93 11.95 2.14
C VAL A 486 12.67 11.29 2.71
N ARG A 487 12.12 10.30 2.00
CA ARG A 487 10.91 9.58 2.46
C ARG A 487 11.17 8.82 3.77
N LEU A 488 12.35 8.23 3.94
CA LEU A 488 12.74 7.54 5.16
C LEU A 488 12.82 8.48 6.36
N ALA A 489 13.37 9.69 6.16
CA ALA A 489 13.37 10.74 7.17
C ALA A 489 11.94 11.09 7.61
N MET A 490 11.10 11.44 6.64
CA MET A 490 9.71 11.86 6.87
C MET A 490 8.91 10.76 7.55
N TYR A 491 9.03 9.51 7.10
CA TYR A 491 8.37 8.36 7.72
C TYR A 491 8.72 8.22 9.20
N ARG A 492 10.01 8.28 9.56
CA ARG A 492 10.47 8.15 10.94
C ARG A 492 10.03 9.33 11.80
N ILE A 493 9.99 10.53 11.24
CA ILE A 493 9.54 11.74 11.93
C ILE A 493 8.03 11.71 12.19
N VAL A 494 7.21 11.33 11.19
CA VAL A 494 5.75 11.19 11.33
C VAL A 494 5.40 10.13 12.38
N ARG A 495 6.17 9.04 12.44
CA ARG A 495 6.03 8.02 13.48
C ARG A 495 6.50 8.44 14.87
N GLN A 496 7.08 9.64 15.00
CA GLN A 496 7.68 10.15 16.23
C GLN A 496 8.85 9.30 16.75
N ASP A 497 9.49 8.51 15.87
CA ASP A 497 10.68 7.72 16.23
C ASP A 497 11.89 8.65 16.47
N VAL A 498 11.99 9.74 15.70
CA VAL A 498 13.06 10.75 15.77
C VAL A 498 12.54 12.13 15.37
N THR A 499 13.20 13.19 15.83
CA THR A 499 13.00 14.56 15.33
C THR A 499 14.00 14.89 14.22
N LEU A 500 13.73 15.91 13.39
CA LEU A 500 14.66 16.37 12.34
C LEU A 500 16.04 16.71 12.92
N HIS A 501 16.08 17.46 14.03
CA HIS A 501 17.32 17.82 14.71
C HIS A 501 18.08 16.60 15.26
N GLN A 502 17.40 15.58 15.79
CA GLN A 502 18.05 14.33 16.21
C GLN A 502 18.56 13.52 15.02
N LEU A 503 17.83 13.52 13.91
CA LEU A 503 18.19 12.85 12.68
C LEU A 503 19.49 13.46 12.13
N VAL A 504 19.59 14.78 12.01
CA VAL A 504 20.82 15.48 11.57
C VAL A 504 22.01 15.11 12.46
N LYS A 505 21.85 15.12 13.78
CA LYS A 505 22.94 14.76 14.72
C LYS A 505 23.35 13.29 14.74
N SER A 506 22.51 12.41 14.23
CA SER A 506 22.72 10.95 14.28
C SER A 506 22.88 10.31 12.90
N ALA A 507 22.86 11.13 11.85
CA ALA A 507 22.69 10.67 10.47
C ALA A 507 23.78 9.71 9.99
N THR A 508 25.04 9.96 10.40
CA THR A 508 26.23 9.17 10.05
C THR A 508 26.53 8.04 11.04
N LYS A 509 25.78 7.93 12.15
CA LYS A 509 26.02 6.92 13.17
C LYS A 509 25.53 5.55 12.72
N GLU A 510 26.17 4.49 13.21
CA GLU A 510 25.80 3.09 12.90
C GLU A 510 24.39 2.70 13.39
N ALA A 511 23.89 3.38 14.43
CA ALA A 511 22.52 3.24 14.91
C ALA A 511 21.53 4.23 14.26
N GLY A 512 22.02 5.10 13.37
CA GLY A 512 21.21 6.07 12.63
C GLY A 512 20.34 5.42 11.56
N ILE A 513 19.31 6.12 11.12
CA ILE A 513 18.30 5.59 10.18
C ILE A 513 18.86 5.30 8.78
N TYR A 514 20.01 5.87 8.41
CA TYR A 514 20.64 5.71 7.10
C TYR A 514 21.75 4.65 7.07
N SER A 515 22.01 3.98 8.19
CA SER A 515 23.15 3.06 8.35
C SER A 515 23.20 1.95 7.29
N ASP A 516 22.07 1.30 6.99
CA ASP A 516 22.02 0.24 5.98
C ASP A 516 22.36 0.75 4.57
N HIS A 517 21.88 1.94 4.23
CA HIS A 517 22.18 2.57 2.94
C HIS A 517 23.67 2.92 2.84
N LEU A 518 24.25 3.49 3.90
CA LEU A 518 25.66 3.89 3.96
C LEU A 518 26.61 2.68 3.95
N ARG A 519 26.32 1.65 4.76
CA ARG A 519 27.11 0.39 4.79
C ARG A 519 27.16 -0.29 3.43
N ARG A 520 26.04 -0.31 2.70
CA ARG A 520 26.01 -0.86 1.34
C ARG A 520 26.94 -0.10 0.40
N HIS A 521 26.93 1.24 0.45
CA HIS A 521 27.85 2.03 -0.37
C HIS A 521 29.31 1.80 0.04
N LEU A 522 29.60 1.73 1.34
CA LEU A 522 30.94 1.42 1.83
C LEU A 522 31.43 0.04 1.33
N TRP A 523 30.61 -1.01 1.46
CA TRP A 523 30.94 -2.33 0.91
C TRP A 523 31.21 -2.24 -0.59
N ASN A 524 30.35 -1.56 -1.36
CA ASN A 524 30.58 -1.44 -2.79
C ASN A 524 31.89 -0.71 -3.14
N LEU A 525 32.27 0.33 -2.39
CA LEU A 525 33.56 1.01 -2.56
C LEU A 525 34.74 0.10 -2.17
N GLU A 526 34.62 -0.71 -1.12
CA GLU A 526 35.67 -1.64 -0.65
C GLU A 526 36.06 -2.71 -1.66
N LYS A 527 35.22 -2.96 -2.66
CA LYS A 527 35.56 -3.85 -3.78
C LYS A 527 36.59 -3.24 -4.74
N TYR A 528 36.77 -1.93 -4.74
CA TYR A 528 37.57 -1.18 -5.72
C TYR A 528 38.46 -0.13 -5.03
N PRO A 529 39.74 -0.44 -4.74
CA PRO A 529 40.65 0.45 -4.01
C PRO A 529 40.77 1.85 -4.63
N GLU A 530 40.78 1.95 -5.96
CA GLU A 530 40.84 3.22 -6.68
C GLU A 530 39.61 4.11 -6.44
N LEU A 531 38.43 3.53 -6.23
CA LEU A 531 37.22 4.28 -5.89
C LEU A 531 37.23 4.75 -4.44
N ILE A 532 37.81 3.98 -3.52
CA ILE A 532 38.05 4.44 -2.14
C ILE A 532 38.95 5.67 -2.14
N GLN A 533 40.07 5.62 -2.87
CA GLN A 533 41.00 6.74 -2.93
C GLN A 533 40.33 7.98 -3.53
N ALA A 534 39.62 7.83 -4.65
CA ALA A 534 38.89 8.94 -5.26
C ALA A 534 37.82 9.51 -4.33
N MET A 535 37.06 8.66 -3.62
CA MET A 535 36.05 9.13 -2.66
C MET A 535 36.69 9.86 -1.48
N ARG A 536 37.84 9.38 -0.99
CA ARG A 536 38.63 10.06 0.06
C ARG A 536 39.07 11.46 -0.38
N GLU A 537 39.55 11.60 -1.61
CA GLU A 537 39.91 12.91 -2.15
C GLU A 537 38.72 13.87 -2.16
N VAL A 538 37.53 13.39 -2.57
CA VAL A 538 36.31 14.21 -2.63
C VAL A 538 35.84 14.66 -1.25
N VAL A 539 35.92 13.81 -0.22
CA VAL A 539 35.36 14.15 1.11
C VAL A 539 36.34 14.88 2.03
N ASN A 540 37.64 14.86 1.74
CA ASN A 540 38.64 15.55 2.56
C ASN A 540 38.86 17.02 2.14
N ILE A 541 38.39 17.42 0.96
CA ILE A 541 38.57 18.77 0.41
C ILE A 541 37.20 19.43 0.28
N SER A 542 37.01 20.60 0.88
CA SER A 542 35.74 21.34 0.81
C SER A 542 35.44 21.92 -0.58
N GLN A 543 36.44 21.97 -1.47
CA GLN A 543 36.30 22.42 -2.85
C GLN A 543 36.14 21.24 -3.82
N PRO A 544 35.41 21.42 -4.93
CA PRO A 544 35.28 20.37 -5.95
C PRO A 544 36.63 19.87 -6.46
N VAL A 545 36.80 18.54 -6.52
CA VAL A 545 38.05 17.87 -6.87
C VAL A 545 38.00 17.38 -8.31
N ARG A 546 39.12 17.51 -9.02
CA ARG A 546 39.24 16.98 -10.40
C ARG A 546 39.71 15.54 -10.36
N LEU A 547 38.78 14.61 -10.60
CA LEU A 547 39.07 13.18 -10.74
C LEU A 547 39.31 12.80 -12.21
N SER A 548 39.86 11.61 -12.45
CA SER A 548 39.87 11.03 -13.79
C SER A 548 38.44 10.78 -14.28
N LEU A 549 38.21 10.84 -15.60
CA LEU A 549 36.88 10.68 -16.18
C LEU A 549 36.21 9.37 -15.76
N GLU A 550 36.98 8.27 -15.69
CA GLU A 550 36.47 6.97 -15.30
C GLU A 550 36.02 6.93 -13.83
N LEU A 551 36.84 7.47 -12.91
CA LEU A 551 36.52 7.47 -11.48
C LEU A 551 35.37 8.44 -11.16
N ALA A 552 35.38 9.62 -11.77
CA ALA A 552 34.28 10.59 -11.67
C ALA A 552 32.96 9.97 -12.14
N PHE A 553 32.97 9.33 -13.31
CA PHE A 553 31.80 8.67 -13.87
C PHE A 553 31.30 7.55 -12.97
N LYS A 554 32.18 6.67 -12.47
CA LYS A 554 31.81 5.57 -11.57
C LYS A 554 31.19 6.10 -10.26
N LEU A 555 31.83 7.04 -9.58
CA LEU A 555 31.29 7.60 -8.33
C LEU A 555 29.97 8.34 -8.54
N ASN A 556 29.82 9.07 -9.66
CA ASN A 556 28.57 9.74 -9.99
C ASN A 556 27.46 8.73 -10.31
N SER A 557 27.80 7.66 -11.02
CA SER A 557 26.88 6.55 -11.35
C SER A 557 26.46 5.75 -10.11
N MET A 558 27.31 5.70 -9.09
CA MET A 558 26.95 5.20 -7.76
C MET A 558 26.04 6.14 -6.98
N GLY A 559 25.82 7.38 -7.44
CA GLY A 559 25.05 8.39 -6.72
C GLY A 559 25.74 8.89 -5.46
N LEU A 560 27.08 8.92 -5.43
CA LEU A 560 27.86 9.40 -4.27
C LEU A 560 28.39 10.82 -4.45
N VAL A 561 28.66 11.21 -5.68
CA VAL A 561 29.17 12.55 -6.03
C VAL A 561 28.26 13.26 -7.02
N LYS A 562 28.38 14.59 -7.07
CA LYS A 562 27.84 15.44 -8.14
C LYS A 562 29.01 15.85 -9.02
N GLN A 563 28.82 15.72 -10.34
CA GLN A 563 29.82 16.13 -11.32
C GLN A 563 29.38 17.44 -11.98
N GLU A 564 30.20 18.48 -11.83
CA GLU A 564 30.03 19.78 -12.48
C GLU A 564 31.23 20.03 -13.40
N GLY A 565 31.03 19.80 -14.69
CA GLY A 565 32.11 19.79 -15.67
C GLY A 565 33.15 18.71 -15.36
N ASN A 566 34.38 19.13 -15.06
CA ASN A 566 35.51 18.24 -14.73
C ASN A 566 35.73 18.08 -13.21
N TYR A 567 34.86 18.65 -12.38
CA TYR A 567 35.00 18.64 -10.94
C TYR A 567 33.91 17.81 -10.28
N CYS A 568 34.26 17.16 -9.18
CA CYS A 568 33.38 16.32 -8.39
C CYS A 568 33.32 16.83 -6.94
N SER A 569 32.13 16.90 -6.38
CA SER A 569 31.90 17.15 -4.96
C SER A 569 31.01 16.05 -4.38
N ALA A 570 31.05 15.87 -3.05
CA ALA A 570 30.12 14.98 -2.39
C ALA A 570 28.68 15.40 -2.72
N ARG A 571 27.81 14.43 -2.97
CA ARG A 571 26.44 14.73 -3.44
C ARG A 571 25.57 15.39 -2.37
N CYS A 572 25.81 15.05 -1.10
CA CYS A 572 25.16 15.61 0.08
C CYS A 572 26.06 15.46 1.32
N ASN A 573 25.75 16.21 2.38
CA ASN A 573 26.57 16.23 3.61
C ASN A 573 26.62 14.87 4.31
N LEU A 574 25.54 14.07 4.21
CA LEU A 574 25.49 12.72 4.75
C LEU A 574 26.67 11.86 4.24
N TYR A 575 26.94 11.91 2.93
CA TYR A 575 28.04 11.15 2.35
C TYR A 575 29.39 11.77 2.69
N GLU A 576 29.49 13.10 2.63
CA GLU A 576 30.72 13.81 2.98
C GLU A 576 31.19 13.45 4.38
N GLU A 577 30.32 13.58 5.39
CA GLU A 577 30.64 13.31 6.79
C GLU A 577 30.89 11.83 7.05
N TYR A 578 30.05 10.93 6.53
CA TYR A 578 30.19 9.49 6.76
C TYR A 578 31.48 8.94 6.15
N PHE A 579 31.76 9.25 4.88
CA PHE A 579 32.95 8.73 4.23
C PHE A 579 34.23 9.42 4.70
N ARG A 580 34.19 10.67 5.16
CA ARG A 580 35.34 11.29 5.82
C ARG A 580 35.77 10.48 7.04
N ASP A 581 34.86 10.21 7.97
CA ASP A 581 35.14 9.40 9.18
C ASP A 581 35.64 7.98 8.82
N ARG A 582 34.94 7.29 7.91
CA ARG A 582 35.24 5.90 7.58
C ARG A 582 36.49 5.71 6.72
N LEU A 583 36.81 6.67 5.86
CA LEU A 583 37.96 6.56 4.96
C LEU A 583 39.22 7.24 5.51
N GLU A 584 39.15 8.10 6.53
CA GLU A 584 40.33 8.58 7.26
C GLU A 584 40.96 7.51 8.16
N SER A 585 40.14 6.58 8.68
CA SER A 585 40.56 5.51 9.59
C SER A 585 41.21 4.28 8.92
N LYS A 586 41.38 4.30 7.59
CA LYS A 586 41.99 3.23 6.78
C LYS A 586 43.14 3.78 5.95
#